data_AF-A0A1J3GVP9-F1
#
_entry.id   AF-A0A1J3GVP9-F1
#
_cell.length_a   1.000
_cell.length_b   1.000
_cell.length_c   1.000
_cell.angle_alpha   90.00
_cell.angle_beta   90.00
_cell.angle_gamma   90.00
#
_symmetry.space_group_name_H-M   'P 1'
#
loop_
_entity.id
_entity.type
_entity.pdbx_description
1 polymer ?
#
loop_
_entity_poly.entity_id
_entity_poly.type
_entity_poly.pdbx_seq_one_letter_code
_entity_poly.pdbx_strand_id
1 'polypeptide(L)'
;SSSTVTGTIFGYRKGKINFCIQTPRKSENLDLLLELAVPTTVLAREMRGGALRIVLERNSEKEESVSKTPFWSMYCNGKRVGYARKRRPSKDDVSALTALSKLVVGAGVV
;
A
#
# COMPACT_ATOMS: atom_id res chain seq x y z
N SER A 1 -22.88 6.65 -10.32
CA SER A 1 -21.66 6.09 -10.93
C SER A 1 -20.79 5.54 -9.83
N SER A 2 -20.63 4.22 -9.68
CA SER A 2 -19.74 3.67 -8.64
C SER A 2 -18.28 3.78 -9.09
N SER A 3 -17.52 4.73 -8.54
CA SER A 3 -16.08 4.78 -8.75
C SER A 3 -15.44 3.55 -8.09
N THR A 4 -15.01 2.59 -8.90
CA THR A 4 -14.27 1.42 -8.39
C THR A 4 -12.82 1.84 -8.20
N VAL A 5 -12.34 1.71 -6.97
CA VAL A 5 -10.94 2.00 -6.60
C VAL A 5 -10.20 0.68 -6.45
N THR A 6 -9.00 0.57 -7.01
CA THR A 6 -8.14 -0.62 -6.85
C THR A 6 -7.01 -0.30 -5.87
N GLY A 7 -6.89 -1.10 -4.81
CA GLY A 7 -5.76 -1.08 -3.89
C GLY A 7 -4.85 -2.27 -4.13
N THR A 8 -3.55 -2.05 -4.30
CA THR A 8 -2.55 -3.11 -4.48
C THR A 8 -1.52 -3.04 -3.37
N ILE A 9 -1.29 -4.16 -2.67
CA ILE A 9 -0.20 -4.32 -1.70
C ILE A 9 0.87 -5.19 -2.34
N PHE A 10 2.09 -4.69 -2.46
CA PHE A 10 3.22 -5.40 -3.07
C PHE A 10 4.53 -5.09 -2.36
N GLY A 11 5.51 -5.98 -2.45
CA GLY A 11 6.81 -5.79 -1.81
C GLY A 11 7.79 -6.90 -2.15
N TYR A 12 9.06 -6.65 -1.86
CA TYR A 12 10.14 -7.61 -2.11
C TYR A 12 10.48 -8.40 -0.85
N ARG A 13 11.04 -9.60 -1.01
CA ARG A 13 11.31 -10.55 0.09
C ARG A 13 12.09 -9.93 1.26
N LYS A 14 13.08 -9.08 0.99
CA LYS A 14 13.91 -8.39 2.01
C LYS A 14 13.63 -6.87 2.07
N GLY A 15 12.52 -6.43 1.50
CA GLY A 15 12.18 -5.01 1.36
C GLY A 15 11.07 -4.55 2.28
N LYS A 16 10.75 -3.26 2.15
CA LYS A 16 9.51 -2.67 2.65
C LYS A 16 8.35 -3.00 1.71
N ILE A 17 7.15 -2.87 2.26
CA ILE A 17 5.90 -3.10 1.55
C ILE A 17 5.41 -1.77 1.01
N ASN A 18 4.86 -1.80 -0.18
CA ASN A 18 4.22 -0.68 -0.82
C ASN A 18 2.72 -0.95 -0.94
N PHE A 19 1.94 0.09 -0.68
CA PHE A 19 0.51 0.10 -0.91
C PHE A 19 0.18 1.22 -1.89
N CYS A 20 -0.49 0.90 -3.00
CA CYS A 20 -0.92 1.90 -3.96
C CYS A 20 -2.42 1.87 -4.21
N ILE A 21 -2.95 3.02 -4.63
CA ILE A 21 -4.34 3.21 -5.03
C ILE A 21 -4.38 3.69 -6.48
N GLN A 22 -5.24 3.08 -7.29
CA GLN A 22 -5.45 3.40 -8.70
C GLN A 22 -6.93 3.54 -9.04
N THR A 23 -7.26 4.63 -9.75
CA THR A 23 -8.60 4.93 -10.26
C THR A 23 -8.50 5.48 -11.70
N PRO A 24 -8.92 4.76 -12.75
CA PRO A 24 -9.41 3.38 -12.79
C PRO A 24 -8.28 2.33 -12.65
N ARG A 25 -8.64 1.06 -12.48
CA ARG A 25 -7.71 -0.07 -12.45
C ARG A 25 -6.81 -0.04 -13.69
N LYS A 26 -5.49 -0.14 -13.50
CA LYS A 26 -4.42 -0.07 -14.54
C LYS A 26 -4.09 1.33 -15.08
N SER A 27 -4.52 2.41 -14.44
CA SER A 27 -3.99 3.73 -14.74
C SER A 27 -2.47 3.77 -14.55
N GLU A 28 -1.74 4.38 -15.50
CA GLU A 28 -0.31 4.69 -15.37
C GLU A 28 -0.05 5.70 -14.23
N ASN A 29 -1.06 6.51 -13.92
CA ASN A 29 -1.01 7.47 -12.81
C ASN A 29 -1.56 6.83 -11.54
N LEU A 30 -0.72 6.77 -10.50
CA LEU A 30 -1.12 6.33 -9.16
C LEU A 30 -1.68 7.50 -8.36
N ASP A 31 -2.88 7.35 -7.81
CA ASP A 31 -3.51 8.37 -6.94
C ASP A 31 -2.74 8.51 -5.62
N LEU A 32 -2.21 7.38 -5.14
CA LEU A 32 -1.43 7.27 -3.92
C LEU A 32 -0.45 6.10 -4.00
N LEU A 33 0.78 6.32 -3.51
CA LEU A 33 1.76 5.27 -3.27
C LEU A 33 2.40 5.51 -1.90
N LEU A 34 2.23 4.54 -1.00
CA LEU A 34 2.77 4.55 0.35
C LEU A 34 3.78 3.43 0.53
N GLU A 35 4.94 3.75 1.09
CA GLU A 35 5.85 2.77 1.69
C GLU A 35 5.43 2.55 3.14
N LEU A 36 5.11 1.32 3.52
CA LEU A 36 4.61 0.95 4.83
C LEU A 36 5.74 0.76 5.85
N ALA A 37 5.41 0.93 7.13
CA ALA A 37 6.38 0.84 8.23
C ALA A 37 7.00 -0.57 8.36
N VAL A 38 6.21 -1.61 8.09
CA VAL A 38 6.57 -3.01 8.33
C VAL A 38 7.30 -3.64 7.12
N PRO A 39 8.34 -4.47 7.35
CA PRO A 39 8.94 -5.28 6.30
C PRO A 39 7.97 -6.34 5.74
N THR A 40 8.19 -6.76 4.49
CA THR A 40 7.39 -7.81 3.82
C THR A 40 7.32 -9.10 4.64
N THR A 41 8.43 -9.51 5.25
CA THR A 41 8.51 -10.72 6.07
C THR A 41 7.63 -10.66 7.32
N VAL A 42 7.53 -9.48 7.93
CA VAL A 42 6.70 -9.26 9.13
C VAL A 42 5.23 -9.32 8.75
N LEU A 43 4.82 -8.61 7.69
CA LEU A 43 3.43 -8.65 7.23
C LEU A 43 3.01 -10.07 6.82
N ALA A 44 3.86 -10.78 6.07
CA ALA A 44 3.58 -12.16 5.67
C ALA A 44 3.49 -13.12 6.87
N ARG A 45 4.22 -12.84 7.96
CA ARG A 45 4.06 -13.58 9.22
C ARG A 45 2.72 -13.28 9.88
N GLU A 46 2.33 -12.01 9.98
CA GLU A 46 1.03 -11.62 10.54
C GLU A 46 -0.14 -12.22 9.73
N MET A 47 -0.06 -12.21 8.39
CA MET A 47 -1.07 -12.82 7.51
C MET A 47 -1.21 -14.33 7.68
N ARG A 48 -0.12 -15.03 8.06
CA ARG A 48 -0.19 -16.47 8.41
C ARG A 48 -0.90 -16.72 9.73
N GLY A 49 -0.91 -15.74 10.63
CA GLY A 49 -1.59 -15.82 11.93
C GLY A 49 -3.11 -15.63 11.86
N GLY A 50 -3.67 -15.36 10.68
CA GLY A 50 -5.10 -15.17 10.48
C GLY A 50 -5.42 -13.81 9.87
N ALA A 51 -6.52 -13.20 10.32
CA ALA A 51 -6.97 -11.91 9.81
C ALA A 51 -5.98 -10.79 10.18
N LEU A 52 -5.50 -10.05 9.18
CA LEU A 52 -4.66 -8.89 9.34
C LEU A 52 -5.47 -7.62 9.07
N ARG A 53 -5.59 -6.74 10.07
CA ARG A 53 -6.21 -5.42 9.94
C ARG A 53 -5.14 -4.33 9.92
N ILE A 54 -5.07 -3.60 8.81
CA ILE A 54 -4.19 -2.43 8.65
C ILE A 54 -5.04 -1.16 8.75
N VAL A 55 -4.58 -0.19 9.53
CA VAL A 55 -5.17 1.16 9.60
C VAL A 55 -4.09 2.17 9.26
N LEU A 56 -4.44 3.11 8.37
CA LEU A 56 -3.62 4.25 7.99
C LEU A 56 -4.36 5.52 8.41
N GLU A 57 -3.83 6.23 9.38
CA GLU A 57 -4.42 7.42 9.98
C GLU A 57 -3.65 8.67 9.54
N ARG A 58 -4.38 9.68 9.05
CA ARG A 58 -3.78 10.99 8.77
C ARG A 58 -3.61 11.75 10.07
N ASN A 59 -2.45 12.34 10.25
CA ASN A 59 -2.19 13.20 11.38
C ASN A 59 -2.29 14.68 10.96
N SER A 60 -3.43 15.08 10.39
CA SER A 60 -3.68 16.46 9.97
C SER A 60 -4.98 17.00 10.57
N GLU A 61 -4.89 18.15 11.24
CA GLU A 61 -6.06 18.88 11.75
C GLU A 61 -6.86 19.57 10.62
N LYS A 62 -6.26 19.73 9.45
CA LYS A 62 -6.89 20.33 8.27
C LYS A 62 -7.42 19.24 7.35
N GLU A 63 -8.54 19.52 6.68
CA GLU A 63 -9.08 18.73 5.57
C GLU A 63 -8.17 18.83 4.33
N GLU A 64 -6.95 18.31 4.43
CA GLU A 64 -6.10 18.14 3.28
C GLU A 64 -6.49 16.86 2.51
N SER A 65 -6.43 16.96 1.18
CA SER A 65 -6.72 15.82 0.32
C SER A 65 -5.75 14.67 0.59
N VAL A 66 -6.22 13.42 0.41
CA VAL A 66 -5.45 12.18 0.63
C VAL A 66 -4.07 12.24 -0.05
N SER A 67 -4.04 12.84 -1.24
CA SER A 67 -2.86 12.96 -2.08
C SER A 67 -1.84 13.98 -1.54
N LYS A 68 -2.20 14.90 -0.64
CA LYS A 68 -1.24 15.86 -0.07
C LYS A 68 -0.58 15.35 1.20
N THR A 69 -1.20 14.39 1.90
CA THR A 69 -0.68 13.88 3.17
C THR A 69 0.62 13.08 3.00
N PRO A 70 1.77 13.57 3.52
CA PRO A 70 3.06 12.94 3.30
C PRO A 70 3.32 11.73 4.22
N PHE A 71 2.74 11.71 5.41
CA PHE A 71 2.94 10.68 6.43
C PHE A 71 1.64 10.24 7.06
N TRP A 72 1.57 8.96 7.39
CA TRP A 72 0.39 8.31 7.94
C TRP A 72 0.80 7.46 9.13
N SER A 73 0.14 7.61 10.28
CA SER A 73 0.31 6.68 11.39
C SER A 73 -0.24 5.32 10.96
N MET A 74 0.59 4.28 11.08
CA MET A 74 0.23 2.93 10.67
C MET A 74 -0.01 2.06 11.90
N TYR A 75 -1.13 1.35 11.88
CA TYR A 75 -1.48 0.36 12.90
C TYR A 75 -1.74 -1.00 12.26
N CYS A 76 -1.31 -2.06 12.92
CA CYS A 76 -1.62 -3.45 12.57
C CYS A 76 -2.29 -4.12 13.77
N ASN A 77 -3.48 -4.68 13.57
CA ASN A 77 -4.24 -5.38 14.62
C ASN A 77 -4.38 -4.55 15.91
N GLY A 78 -4.64 -3.24 15.76
CA GLY A 78 -4.81 -2.30 16.88
C GLY A 78 -3.50 -1.76 17.49
N LYS A 79 -2.33 -2.26 17.10
CA LYS A 79 -1.03 -1.78 17.60
C LYS A 79 -0.38 -0.83 16.62
N ARG A 80 0.14 0.30 17.11
CA ARG A 80 0.90 1.25 16.29
C ARG A 80 2.25 0.64 15.91
N VAL A 81 2.53 0.55 14.61
CA VAL A 81 3.74 -0.10 14.07
C VAL A 81 4.74 0.87 13.44
N GLY A 82 4.36 2.14 13.29
CA GLY A 82 5.22 3.21 12.78
C GLY A 82 4.48 4.15 11.84
N TYR A 83 5.19 4.67 10.85
CA TYR A 83 4.64 5.56 9.84
C TYR A 83 4.73 4.95 8.45
N ALA A 84 3.66 5.10 7.67
CA ALA A 84 3.71 4.94 6.22
C ALA A 84 4.01 6.29 5.58
N ARG A 85 4.86 6.29 4.55
CA ARG A 85 5.32 7.51 3.88
C ARG A 85 4.84 7.52 2.44
N LYS A 86 4.24 8.63 2.01
CA LYS A 86 3.96 8.89 0.60
C LYS A 86 5.26 9.10 -0.15
N ARG A 87 5.41 8.43 -1.29
CA ARG A 87 6.58 8.57 -2.16
C ARG A 87 6.18 8.56 -3.64
N ARG A 88 7.12 8.95 -4.50
CA ARG A 88 6.96 8.82 -5.96
C ARG A 88 7.25 7.38 -6.40
N PRO A 89 6.61 6.87 -7.47
CA PRO A 89 6.91 5.56 -8.04
C PRO A 89 8.31 5.54 -8.65
N SER A 90 9.04 4.43 -8.44
CA SER A 90 10.27 4.11 -9.15
C SER A 90 9.98 3.27 -10.40
N LYS A 91 11.01 3.04 -11.24
CA LYS A 91 10.90 2.12 -12.38
C LYS A 91 10.51 0.71 -11.94
N ASP A 92 11.03 0.25 -10.80
CA ASP A 92 10.74 -1.07 -10.25
C ASP A 92 9.27 -1.17 -9.79
N ASP A 93 8.71 -0.10 -9.24
CA ASP A 93 7.29 -0.07 -8.88
C ASP A 93 6.40 -0.18 -10.11
N VAL A 94 6.73 0.56 -11.18
CA VAL A 94 5.98 0.51 -12.45
C VAL A 94 6.05 -0.89 -13.05
N SER A 95 7.23 -1.51 -13.04
CA SER A 95 7.42 -2.90 -13.50
C SER A 95 6.59 -3.89 -12.69
N ALA A 96 6.66 -3.81 -11.36
CA ALA A 96 5.89 -4.67 -10.46
C ALA A 96 4.37 -4.50 -10.66
N LEU A 97 3.88 -3.25 -10.73
CA LEU A 97 2.46 -2.97 -10.95
C LEU A 97 1.99 -3.42 -12.34
N THR A 98 2.85 -3.33 -13.35
CA THR A 98 2.56 -3.85 -14.69
C THR A 98 2.39 -5.37 -14.66
N ALA A 99 3.28 -6.08 -13.96
CA ALA A 99 3.17 -7.53 -13.77
C ALA A 99 1.90 -7.91 -12.99
N LEU A 100 1.59 -7.19 -11.91
CA LEU A 100 0.41 -7.43 -11.06
C LEU A 100 -0.91 -7.03 -11.74
N SER A 101 -0.89 -6.14 -12.73
CA SER A 101 -2.09 -5.66 -13.44
C SER A 101 -2.89 -6.79 -14.11
N LYS A 102 -2.23 -7.91 -14.41
CA LYS A 102 -2.82 -9.11 -15.02
C LYS A 102 -3.51 -10.02 -14.00
N LEU A 103 -3.32 -9.79 -12.71
CA LEU A 103 -3.89 -10.60 -11.63
C LEU A 103 -5.19 -9.97 -11.12
N VAL A 104 -6.21 -10.80 -10.88
CA VAL A 104 -7.47 -10.40 -10.23
C VAL A 104 -7.47 -10.78 -8.75
N VAL A 105 -6.96 -11.96 -8.43
CA VAL A 105 -6.71 -12.43 -7.06
C VAL A 105 -5.47 -13.33 -7.11
N GLY A 106 -4.55 -13.18 -6.17
CA GLY A 106 -3.37 -14.04 -6.06
C GLY A 106 -2.34 -13.47 -5.09
N ALA A 107 -1.60 -14.36 -4.43
CA ALA A 107 -0.43 -14.03 -3.63
C ALA A 107 0.75 -14.84 -4.15
N GLY A 108 1.89 -14.19 -4.38
CA GLY A 108 3.08 -14.82 -4.94
C GLY A 108 4.32 -13.95 -4.73
N VAL A 109 5.49 -14.54 -4.90
CA VAL A 109 6.78 -13.83 -4.92
C VAL A 109 7.25 -13.82 -6.36
N VAL A 110 7.57 -12.63 -6.88
CA VAL A 110 8.30 -12.46 -8.15
C VAL A 110 9.80 -12.49 -7.84
#